data_AF-A0A955PPC7-F1
#
_entry.id   AF-A0A955PPC7-F1
#
_cell.length_a   1.000
_cell.length_b   1.000
_cell.length_c   1.000
_cell.angle_alpha   90.00
_cell.angle_beta   90.00
_cell.angle_gamma   90.00
#
_symmetry.space_group_name_H-M   'P 1'
#
loop_
_entity.id
_entity.type
_entity.pdbx_description
1 polymer ?
#
loop_
_entity_poly.entity_id
_entity_poly.type
_entity_poly.pdbx_seq_one_letter_code
_entity_poly.pdbx_strand_id
1 'polypeptide(L)' 'FVMSNSFANQTLAIVSLWTETDKYESGKVYTLPKELDEEVARLHLGKLDAHLDTLTEKQSKYLGIPADGPYKPDHYRY' A
#
# COMPACT_ATOMS: atom_id res chain seq x y z
N PHE A 1 -14.62 10.97 -3.85
CA PHE A 1 -13.69 10.48 -2.81
C PHE A 1 -13.31 9.03 -3.05
N VAL A 2 -14.25 8.07 -3.00
CA VAL A 2 -13.93 6.63 -3.19
C VAL A 2 -13.17 6.32 -4.49
N MET A 3 -13.58 6.91 -5.63
CA MET A 3 -12.91 6.71 -6.92
C MET A 3 -11.45 7.19 -6.96
N SER A 4 -11.07 8.12 -6.07
CA SER A 4 -9.69 8.59 -5.96
C SER A 4 -8.75 7.45 -5.52
N ASN A 5 -9.20 6.58 -4.61
CA ASN A 5 -8.44 5.39 -4.21
C ASN A 5 -8.27 4.41 -5.38
N SER A 6 -9.33 4.18 -6.14
CA SER A 6 -9.29 3.29 -7.32
C SER A 6 -8.37 3.83 -8.41
N PHE A 7 -8.44 5.12 -8.72
CA PHE A 7 -7.63 5.74 -9.77
C PHE A 7 -6.17 5.95 -9.35
N ALA A 8 -5.88 6.16 -8.07
CA ALA A 8 -4.50 6.15 -7.56
C ALA A 8 -3.84 4.78 -7.79
N ASN A 9 -4.53 3.70 -7.44
CA ASN A 9 -4.08 2.33 -7.71
C ASN A 9 -3.86 2.07 -9.21
N GLN A 10 -4.80 2.50 -10.07
CA GLN A 10 -4.64 2.36 -11.52
C GLN A 10 -3.43 3.13 -12.05
N THR A 11 -3.20 4.34 -11.56
CA THR A 11 -2.05 5.17 -11.95
C THR A 11 -0.74 4.50 -11.56
N LEU A 12 -0.64 3.99 -10.32
CA LEU A 12 0.53 3.25 -9.85
C LEU A 12 0.77 1.98 -10.67
N ALA A 13 -0.29 1.22 -10.98
CA ALA A 13 -0.17 0.03 -11.81
C ALA A 13 0.33 0.35 -13.23
N ILE A 14 -0.18 1.41 -13.86
CA ILE A 14 0.29 1.84 -15.18
C ILE A 14 1.76 2.29 -15.13
N VAL A 15 2.14 3.06 -14.11
CA VAL A 15 3.54 3.48 -13.92
C VAL A 15 4.45 2.26 -13.74
N SER A 16 4.04 1.28 -12.94
CA SER A 16 4.80 0.05 -12.70
C SER A 16 4.96 -0.77 -13.98
N LEU A 17 3.87 -0.98 -14.73
CA LEU A 17 3.92 -1.67 -16.02
C LEU A 17 4.80 -0.98 -17.05
N TRP A 18 4.89 0.36 -17.01
CA TRP A 18 5.69 1.15 -17.94
C TRP A 18 7.18 1.18 -17.55
N THR A 19 7.48 1.29 -16.27
CA THR A 19 8.86 1.51 -15.77
C THR A 19 9.57 0.23 -15.35
N GLU A 20 8.83 -0.85 -15.07
CA GLU A 20 9.34 -2.11 -14.55
C GLU A 20 8.88 -3.30 -15.41
N THR A 21 8.90 -3.13 -16.74
CA THR A 21 8.41 -4.12 -17.71
C THR A 21 8.96 -5.53 -17.48
N ASP A 22 10.22 -5.62 -17.07
CA ASP A 22 10.93 -6.90 -16.88
C ASP A 22 10.42 -7.69 -15.66
N LYS A 23 9.66 -7.07 -14.76
CA LYS A 23 9.05 -7.76 -13.61
C LYS A 23 7.79 -8.55 -13.99
N TYR A 24 7.24 -8.35 -15.19
CA TYR A 24 5.92 -8.87 -15.56
C TYR A 24 5.97 -9.82 -16.75
N GLU A 25 5.62 -11.07 -16.51
CA GLU A 25 5.43 -12.07 -17.56
C GLU A 25 4.02 -12.00 -18.18
N SER A 26 3.95 -12.18 -19.51
CA SER A 26 2.69 -12.24 -20.25
C SER A 26 1.82 -13.43 -19.82
N GLY A 27 0.51 -13.22 -19.75
CA GLY A 27 -0.47 -14.25 -19.35
C GLY A 27 -0.58 -14.49 -17.84
N LYS A 28 0.20 -13.78 -17.01
CA LYS A 28 0.07 -13.81 -15.55
C LYS A 28 -0.68 -12.57 -15.04
N VAL A 29 -1.34 -12.73 -13.89
CA VAL A 29 -2.04 -11.66 -13.19
C VAL A 29 -1.27 -11.32 -11.92
N TYR A 30 -1.08 -10.02 -11.68
CA TYR A 30 -0.34 -9.50 -10.54
C TYR A 30 -1.22 -8.52 -9.76
N THR A 31 -0.93 -8.38 -8.48
CA THR A 31 -1.48 -7.36 -7.60
C THR A 31 -0.39 -6.38 -7.18
N LEU A 32 -0.75 -5.14 -6.87
CA LEU A 32 0.22 -4.19 -6.34
C LEU A 32 0.74 -4.67 -4.96
N PRO A 33 2.00 -4.38 -4.63
CA PRO A 33 2.54 -4.60 -3.28
C PRO A 33 1.73 -3.89 -2.21
N LYS A 34 1.70 -4.46 -1.00
CA LYS A 34 0.89 -3.97 0.12
C LYS A 34 1.31 -2.56 0.57
N GLU A 35 2.58 -2.24 0.44
CA GLU A 35 3.14 -0.93 0.76
C GLU A 35 2.50 0.18 -0.09
N LEU A 36 2.24 -0.10 -1.37
CA LEU A 36 1.57 0.86 -2.26
C LEU A 36 0.09 1.01 -1.91
N ASP A 37 -0.57 -0.06 -1.49
CA ASP A 37 -1.97 -0.02 -1.04
C ASP A 37 -2.11 0.80 0.26
N GLU A 38 -1.20 0.60 1.22
CA GLU A 38 -1.13 1.39 2.45
C GLU A 38 -0.83 2.87 2.17
N GLU A 39 0.04 3.17 1.20
CA GLU A 39 0.34 4.55 0.81
C GLU A 39 -0.87 5.24 0.17
N VAL A 40 -1.61 4.54 -0.70
CA VAL A 40 -2.86 5.05 -1.26
C VAL A 40 -3.84 5.40 -0.13
N ALA A 41 -4.00 4.53 0.88
CA ALA A 41 -4.86 4.83 2.02
C ALA A 41 -4.37 6.06 2.80
N ARG A 42 -3.06 6.15 3.08
CA ARG A 42 -2.42 7.23 3.85
C ARG A 42 -2.66 8.60 3.23
N LEU A 43 -2.56 8.71 1.90
CA LEU A 43 -2.78 9.95 1.15
C LEU A 43 -4.20 10.51 1.30
N HIS A 44 -5.19 9.67 1.60
CA HIS A 44 -6.59 10.07 1.71
C HIS A 44 -7.00 10.47 3.14
N LEU A 45 -6.21 10.15 4.17
CA LEU A 45 -6.53 10.40 5.58
C LEU A 45 -6.71 11.89 5.89
N GLY A 46 -5.80 12.74 5.40
CA GLY A 46 -5.84 14.18 5.66
C GLY A 46 -7.10 14.86 5.12
N LYS A 47 -7.71 14.34 4.06
CA LYS A 47 -8.96 14.88 3.51
C LYS A 47 -10.18 14.54 4.39
N LEU A 48 -10.08 13.49 5.21
CA LEU A 48 -11.11 13.05 6.15
C LEU A 48 -10.86 13.53 7.58
N ASP A 49 -9.80 14.32 7.81
CA ASP A 49 -9.34 14.71 9.15
C ASP A 49 -9.08 13.50 10.07
N ALA A 50 -8.60 12.40 9.48
CA ALA A 50 -8.24 11.19 10.21
C ALA A 50 -6.76 11.26 10.65
N HIS A 51 -6.51 11.00 11.92
CA HIS A 51 -5.17 10.96 12.49
C HIS A 51 -4.71 9.52 12.69
N LEU A 52 -3.55 9.18 12.13
CA LEU A 52 -2.94 7.86 12.26
C LEU A 52 -1.87 7.88 13.35
N ASP A 53 -1.97 6.98 14.31
CA ASP A 53 -0.94 6.78 15.32
C ASP A 53 0.34 6.21 14.70
N THR A 54 1.49 6.59 15.26
CA THR A 54 2.79 6.05 14.86
C THR A 54 3.28 5.04 15.89
N LEU A 55 3.70 3.86 15.43
CA LEU A 55 4.27 2.84 16.30
C LEU A 55 5.60 3.33 16.89
N THR A 56 5.74 3.21 18.21
CA THR A 56 7.03 3.34 18.88
C THR A 56 7.94 2.18 18.50
N GLU A 57 9.26 2.36 18.59
CA GLU A 57 10.24 1.28 18.35
C GLU A 57 9.95 0.03 19.20
N LYS A 58 9.54 0.22 20.46
CA LYS A 58 9.15 -0.87 21.36
C LYS A 58 7.94 -1.64 20.84
N GLN A 59 6.91 -0.95 20.33
CA GLN A 59 5.71 -1.59 19.78
C GLN A 59 6.02 -2.31 18.46
N SER A 60 6.77 -1.67 17.57
CA SER A 60 7.22 -2.27 16.30
C SER A 60 7.99 -3.57 16.55
N LYS A 61 8.97 -3.55 17.47
CA LYS A 61 9.73 -4.74 17.87
C LYS A 61 8.87 -5.81 18.53
N TYR A 62 7.90 -5.42 19.36
CA TYR A 62 6.99 -6.35 20.03
C TYR A 62 6.08 -7.08 19.03
N LEU A 63 5.57 -6.36 18.03
CA LEU A 63 4.68 -6.91 17.00
C LEU A 63 5.46 -7.59 15.86
N GLY A 64 6.76 -7.32 15.73
CA GLY A 64 7.58 -7.82 14.63
C GLY A 64 7.22 -7.18 13.28
N ILE A 65 6.69 -5.96 13.28
CA ILE A 65 6.33 -5.21 12.06
C ILE A 65 7.06 -3.86 12.03
N PRO A 66 7.46 -3.33 10.86
CA PRO A 66 8.09 -2.02 10.76
C PRO A 66 7.14 -0.90 11.23
N ALA A 67 7.69 0.24 11.67
CA ALA A 67 6.88 1.38 12.09
C ALA A 67 6.17 2.08 10.91
N ASP A 68 6.74 1.94 9.72
CA ASP A 68 6.27 2.47 8.43
C ASP A 68 5.47 1.46 7.59
N GLY A 69 5.36 0.22 8.05
CA GLY A 69 4.66 -0.86 7.38
C GLY A 69 5.57 -1.73 6.50
N PRO A 70 5.03 -2.71 5.76
CA PRO A 70 3.62 -3.09 5.74
C PRO A 70 3.16 -3.64 7.09
N TYR A 71 1.96 -3.28 7.52
CA TYR A 71 1.46 -3.56 8.88
C TYR A 71 0.76 -4.92 9.01
N LYS A 72 0.57 -5.63 7.89
CA LYS A 72 -0.18 -6.89 7.80
C LYS A 72 0.45 -7.87 6.82
N PRO A 73 0.31 -9.18 7.03
CA PRO A 73 0.80 -10.18 6.08
C PRO A 73 -0.07 -10.23 4.80
N ASP A 74 0.44 -10.83 3.73
CA ASP A 74 -0.22 -10.83 2.41
C ASP A 74 -1.59 -11.51 2.38
N HIS A 75 -1.75 -12.59 3.16
CA HIS A 75 -3.00 -13.35 3.23
C HIS A 75 -4.07 -12.70 4.11
N TYR A 76 -3.78 -11.53 4.70
CA TYR A 76 -4.72 -10.80 5.53
C TYR A 76 -5.83 -10.18 4.67
N ARG A 77 -7.08 -10.24 5.15
CA ARG A 77 -8.25 -9.93 4.33
C ARG A 77 -8.65 -8.45 4.32
N TYR A 78 -8.22 -7.65 5.29
CA TYR A 78 -8.27 -6.17 5.37
C TYR A 78 -7.46 -5.68 6.55
#